data_AF-A0A917Y842-F1
#
_entry.id   AF-A0A917Y842-F1
#
_cell.length_a   1.000
_cell.length_b   1.000
_cell.length_c   1.000
_cell.angle_alpha   90.00
_cell.angle_beta   90.00
_cell.angle_gamma   90.00
#
_symmetry.space_group_name_H-M   'P 1'
#
loop_
_entity.id
_entity.type
_entity.pdbx_description
1 polymer ?
#
loop_
_entity_poly.entity_id
_entity_poly.type
_entity_poly.pdbx_seq_one_letter_code
_entity_poly.pdbx_strand_id
1 'polypeptide(L)'
;MIHGLVEPVVDPEIDRQYDSVDTGLAAVLGAGVGIIGTLGTACLTYLTTRQQGRVEHGQWLREQRQRAYEDFLIAYDRFAGAATALEDELKEGQAEGLQDLTVSLKESLDTFITARSRVAVNGPDFASKSAGKMATLLREVVSSLKAWRDDLLSEADVSEKSAQLHEIQSRIQYAYRDFIRDVRSVLESPPP
;
A
#
# COMPACT_ATOMS: atom_id res chain seq x y z
N MET A 1 66.36 10.15 12.02
CA MET A 1 65.91 9.24 13.09
C MET A 1 65.30 10.12 14.18
N ILE A 2 64.01 10.17 14.52
CA ILE A 2 62.73 9.66 14.02
C ILE A 2 61.70 10.75 14.37
N HIS A 3 60.75 10.99 13.46
CA HIS A 3 59.54 11.78 13.61
C HIS A 3 58.69 11.27 14.79
N GLY A 4 58.25 12.14 15.70
CA GLY A 4 57.23 11.83 16.71
C GLY A 4 55.99 12.68 16.47
N LEU A 5 55.00 12.10 15.77
CA LEU A 5 53.70 12.70 15.50
C LEU A 5 52.88 12.77 16.80
N VAL A 6 52.27 13.93 17.04
CA VAL A 6 51.19 14.09 18.01
C VAL A 6 49.93 13.57 17.34
N GLU A 7 49.47 12.39 17.74
CA GLU A 7 48.15 11.87 17.34
C GLU A 7 47.05 12.57 18.15
N PRO A 8 45.97 13.06 17.54
CA PRO A 8 44.78 13.44 18.26
C PRO A 8 44.06 12.17 18.74
N VAL A 9 43.89 12.03 20.06
CA VAL A 9 43.00 11.06 20.67
C VAL A 9 41.57 11.42 20.26
N VAL A 10 41.05 10.69 19.28
CA VAL A 10 39.63 10.70 18.91
C VAL A 10 38.96 9.67 19.80
N ASP A 11 38.15 10.13 20.76
CA ASP A 11 37.29 9.28 21.59
C ASP A 11 36.29 8.52 20.69
N PRO A 12 36.28 7.17 20.66
CA PRO A 12 35.38 6.39 19.82
C PRO A 12 34.01 6.10 20.45
N GLU A 13 33.55 6.92 21.40
CA GLU A 13 32.38 6.60 22.25
C GLU A 13 31.15 7.52 22.06
N ILE A 14 31.03 8.16 20.89
CA ILE A 14 29.83 8.94 20.52
C ILE A 14 29.02 8.31 19.35
N ASP A 15 29.51 7.21 18.76
CA ASP A 15 28.90 6.67 17.53
C ASP A 15 27.97 5.47 17.75
N ARG A 16 27.77 5.02 19.00
CA ARG A 16 27.02 3.78 19.28
C ARG A 16 25.57 3.97 19.68
N GLN A 17 25.07 5.22 19.72
CA GLN A 17 23.73 5.53 20.23
C GLN A 17 22.70 5.93 19.14
N TYR A 18 23.11 6.10 17.88
CA TYR A 18 22.19 6.39 16.77
C TYR A 18 21.62 5.13 16.10
N ASP A 19 22.34 3.99 16.07
CA ASP A 19 21.90 2.78 15.36
C ASP A 19 20.64 2.08 15.95
N SER A 20 20.26 2.37 17.20
CA SER A 20 19.16 1.66 17.87
C SER A 20 17.78 2.26 17.63
N VAL A 21 17.69 3.55 17.30
CA VAL A 21 16.41 4.24 17.08
C VAL A 21 15.89 3.96 15.66
N ASP A 22 16.79 3.83 14.69
CA ASP A 22 16.43 3.55 13.29
C ASP A 22 16.02 2.08 13.08
N THR A 23 16.66 1.15 13.80
CA THR A 23 16.33 -0.29 13.70
C THR A 23 14.96 -0.63 14.30
N GLY A 24 14.56 0.06 15.38
CA GLY A 24 13.26 -0.11 16.03
C GLY A 24 12.10 0.51 15.24
N LEU A 25 12.33 1.64 14.57
CA LEU A 25 11.35 2.30 13.70
C LEU A 25 11.21 1.54 12.36
N ALA A 26 12.31 1.10 11.76
CA ALA A 26 12.31 0.27 10.54
C ALA A 26 11.54 -1.06 10.73
N ALA A 27 11.63 -1.68 11.91
CA ALA A 27 10.91 -2.92 12.21
C ALA A 27 9.37 -2.72 12.28
N VAL A 28 8.91 -1.56 12.77
CA VAL A 28 7.47 -1.24 12.83
C VAL A 28 6.93 -0.76 11.47
N LEU A 29 7.76 -0.08 10.68
CA LEU A 29 7.42 0.35 9.32
C LEU A 29 7.34 -0.84 8.34
N GLY A 30 8.23 -1.83 8.46
CA GLY A 30 8.10 -3.10 7.73
C GLY A 30 6.87 -3.92 8.14
N ALA A 31 6.42 -3.81 9.40
CA ALA A 31 5.26 -4.56 9.90
C ALA A 31 3.92 -4.03 9.34
N GLY A 32 3.82 -2.72 9.05
CA GLY A 32 2.65 -2.15 8.37
C GLY A 32 2.53 -2.57 6.90
N VAL A 33 3.67 -2.62 6.20
CA VAL A 33 3.79 -3.00 4.78
C VAL A 33 3.60 -4.50 4.58
N GLY A 34 4.15 -5.32 5.48
CA GLY A 34 4.04 -6.77 5.42
C GLY A 34 2.58 -7.24 5.44
N ILE A 35 1.72 -6.67 6.29
CA ILE A 35 0.36 -7.17 6.44
C ILE A 35 -0.50 -6.87 5.18
N ILE A 36 -0.29 -5.72 4.53
CA ILE A 36 -1.10 -5.30 3.39
C ILE A 36 -0.73 -6.09 2.11
N GLY A 37 0.56 -6.24 1.80
CA GLY A 37 1.03 -7.01 0.65
C GLY A 37 0.82 -8.53 0.81
N THR A 38 0.96 -9.07 2.03
CA THR A 38 0.79 -10.51 2.28
C THR A 38 -0.66 -10.95 2.13
N LEU A 39 -1.62 -10.14 2.59
CA LEU A 39 -3.05 -10.44 2.42
C LEU A 39 -3.47 -10.36 0.94
N GLY A 40 -2.95 -9.37 0.20
CA GLY A 40 -3.10 -9.24 -1.26
C GLY A 40 -2.67 -10.50 -1.99
N THR A 41 -1.44 -10.93 -1.72
CA THR A 41 -0.82 -12.08 -2.37
C THR A 41 -1.57 -13.37 -2.06
N ALA A 42 -1.92 -13.62 -0.80
CA ALA A 42 -2.65 -14.83 -0.40
C ALA A 42 -4.04 -14.92 -1.06
N CYS A 43 -4.76 -13.80 -1.16
CA CYS A 43 -6.04 -13.78 -1.87
C CYS A 43 -5.84 -13.95 -3.38
N LEU A 44 -4.81 -13.34 -3.98
CA LEU A 44 -4.51 -13.49 -5.40
C LEU A 44 -4.25 -14.97 -5.74
N THR A 45 -3.44 -15.66 -4.94
CA THR A 45 -3.19 -17.10 -5.08
C THR A 45 -4.47 -17.93 -4.91
N TYR A 46 -5.34 -17.55 -3.98
CA TYR A 46 -6.65 -18.20 -3.81
C TYR A 46 -7.55 -18.02 -5.04
N LEU A 47 -7.57 -16.83 -5.65
CA LEU A 47 -8.31 -16.58 -6.87
C LEU A 47 -7.71 -17.38 -8.04
N THR A 48 -6.40 -17.34 -8.27
CA THR A 48 -5.78 -18.01 -9.42
C THR A 48 -5.93 -19.54 -9.41
N THR A 49 -5.92 -20.17 -8.23
CA THR A 49 -6.04 -21.64 -8.10
C THR A 49 -7.42 -22.20 -8.43
N ARG A 50 -8.48 -21.39 -8.45
CA ARG A 50 -9.87 -21.88 -8.64
C ARG A 50 -10.31 -22.00 -10.11
N GLN A 51 -9.38 -21.95 -11.07
CA GLN A 51 -9.65 -21.82 -12.51
C GLN A 51 -10.07 -23.10 -13.28
N GLN A 52 -10.50 -24.21 -12.65
CA GLN A 52 -10.71 -25.48 -13.37
C GLN A 52 -12.14 -26.05 -13.29
N GLY A 53 -12.77 -26.25 -14.46
CA GLY A 53 -13.96 -27.09 -14.66
C GLY A 53 -15.01 -26.42 -15.56
N ARG A 54 -15.72 -27.16 -16.45
CA ARG A 54 -16.57 -26.69 -17.59
C ARG A 54 -18.09 -26.71 -17.34
N VAL A 55 -18.80 -25.60 -17.67
CA VAL A 55 -20.22 -25.38 -18.09
C VAL A 55 -20.38 -23.92 -18.62
N GLU A 56 -20.80 -23.75 -19.87
CA GLU A 56 -20.49 -22.58 -20.75
C GLU A 56 -21.17 -21.21 -20.48
N HIS A 57 -21.98 -21.02 -19.43
CA HIS A 57 -22.60 -19.69 -19.17
C HIS A 57 -22.49 -19.22 -17.72
N GLY A 58 -22.88 -20.06 -16.76
CA GLY A 58 -22.72 -19.76 -15.33
C GLY A 58 -21.25 -19.71 -14.87
N GLN A 59 -20.33 -20.22 -15.68
CA GLN A 59 -18.89 -20.08 -15.45
C GLN A 59 -18.32 -18.82 -16.08
N TRP A 60 -18.82 -18.41 -17.25
CA TRP A 60 -18.36 -17.18 -17.90
C TRP A 60 -18.54 -15.96 -16.99
N LEU A 61 -19.69 -15.83 -16.32
CA LEU A 61 -19.93 -14.74 -15.37
C LEU A 61 -19.06 -14.85 -14.11
N ARG A 62 -18.73 -16.08 -13.66
CA ARG A 62 -17.83 -16.31 -12.53
C ARG A 62 -16.39 -15.96 -12.87
N GLU A 63 -15.91 -16.35 -14.04
CA GLU A 63 -14.58 -15.99 -14.55
C GLU A 63 -14.43 -14.48 -14.72
N GLN A 64 -15.45 -13.79 -15.26
CA GLN A 64 -15.42 -12.33 -15.41
C GLN A 64 -15.35 -11.62 -14.04
N ARG A 65 -16.11 -12.10 -13.05
CA ARG A 65 -16.05 -11.59 -11.66
C ARG A 65 -14.69 -11.82 -11.02
N GLN A 66 -14.17 -13.03 -11.15
CA GLN A 66 -12.89 -13.42 -10.57
C GLN A 66 -11.73 -12.62 -11.16
N ARG A 67 -11.70 -12.44 -12.49
CA ARG A 67 -10.71 -11.57 -13.16
C ARG A 67 -10.83 -10.12 -12.71
N ALA A 68 -12.05 -9.60 -12.54
CA ALA A 68 -12.24 -8.25 -12.03
C ALA A 68 -11.73 -8.09 -10.59
N TYR A 69 -11.89 -9.10 -9.73
CA TYR A 69 -11.33 -9.09 -8.38
C TYR A 69 -9.81 -9.23 -8.38
N GLU A 70 -9.27 -10.06 -9.26
CA GLU A 70 -7.82 -10.24 -9.43
C GLU A 70 -7.15 -8.93 -9.88
N ASP A 71 -7.67 -8.30 -10.93
CA ASP A 71 -7.22 -7.00 -11.43
C ASP A 71 -7.27 -5.92 -10.33
N PHE A 72 -8.33 -5.95 -9.52
CA PHE A 72 -8.50 -5.02 -8.41
C PHE A 72 -7.45 -5.20 -7.33
N LEU A 73 -7.14 -6.44 -6.95
CA LEU A 73 -6.10 -6.73 -5.95
C LEU A 73 -4.69 -6.41 -6.45
N ILE A 74 -4.39 -6.69 -7.73
CA ILE A 74 -3.12 -6.32 -8.35
C ILE A 74 -2.96 -4.79 -8.36
N ALA A 75 -4.02 -4.07 -8.73
CA ALA A 75 -3.97 -2.61 -8.76
C ALA A 75 -3.81 -2.02 -7.35
N TYR A 76 -4.43 -2.63 -6.34
CA TYR A 76 -4.26 -2.25 -4.94
C TYR A 76 -2.82 -2.45 -4.45
N ASP A 77 -2.21 -3.60 -4.76
CA ASP A 77 -0.84 -3.91 -4.38
C ASP A 77 0.17 -2.91 -4.98
N ARG A 78 -0.01 -2.58 -6.26
CA ARG A 78 0.78 -1.53 -6.93
C ARG A 78 0.63 -0.16 -6.29
N PHE A 79 -0.60 0.21 -5.92
CA PHE A 79 -0.85 1.46 -5.21
C PHE A 79 -0.16 1.47 -3.84
N ALA A 80 -0.29 0.38 -3.08
CA ALA A 80 0.34 0.27 -1.77
C ALA A 80 1.86 0.42 -1.88
N GLY A 81 2.51 -0.26 -2.84
CA GLY A 81 3.94 -0.12 -3.08
C GLY A 81 4.36 1.31 -3.44
N ALA A 82 3.63 1.99 -4.33
CA ALA A 82 3.93 3.38 -4.70
C ALA A 82 3.70 4.37 -3.54
N ALA A 83 2.68 4.15 -2.72
CA ALA A 83 2.40 4.98 -1.54
C ALA A 83 3.49 4.82 -0.48
N THR A 84 3.93 3.58 -0.21
CA THR A 84 5.03 3.29 0.73
C THR A 84 6.32 3.95 0.26
N ALA A 85 6.69 3.78 -1.01
CA ALA A 85 7.92 4.40 -1.53
C ALA A 85 7.92 5.92 -1.37
N LEU A 86 6.80 6.58 -1.63
CA LEU A 86 6.68 8.03 -1.40
C LEU A 86 6.71 8.39 0.09
N GLU A 87 6.05 7.61 0.95
CA GLU A 87 6.04 7.83 2.39
C GLU A 87 7.45 7.70 2.99
N ASP A 88 8.24 6.73 2.53
CA ASP A 88 9.61 6.51 3.01
C ASP A 88 10.53 7.68 2.63
N GLU A 89 10.52 8.14 1.38
CA GLU A 89 11.29 9.34 0.97
C GLU A 89 10.88 10.61 1.73
N LEU A 90 9.58 10.77 1.99
CA LEU A 90 9.07 11.91 2.78
C LEU A 90 9.53 11.88 4.23
N LYS A 91 9.71 10.70 4.83
CA LYS A 91 10.24 10.55 6.19
C LYS A 91 11.73 10.84 6.26
N GLU A 92 12.48 10.41 5.25
CA GLU A 92 13.91 10.66 5.16
C GLU A 92 14.21 12.13 4.81
N GLY A 93 13.19 12.91 4.45
CA GLY A 93 13.34 14.32 4.07
C GLY A 93 14.08 14.51 2.74
N GLN A 94 14.16 13.45 1.93
CA GLN A 94 14.84 13.49 0.65
C GLN A 94 13.91 14.10 -0.40
N ALA A 95 14.34 15.21 -1.02
CA ALA A 95 13.56 15.88 -2.07
C ALA A 95 13.79 15.26 -3.46
N GLU A 96 14.86 14.49 -3.63
CA GLU A 96 15.23 13.88 -4.91
C GLU A 96 14.25 12.74 -5.24
N GLY A 97 13.74 12.67 -6.46
CA GLY A 97 12.82 11.60 -6.89
C GLY A 97 11.36 11.71 -6.38
N LEU A 98 11.02 12.63 -5.47
CA LEU A 98 9.65 12.81 -4.97
C LEU A 98 8.61 13.06 -6.09
N GLN A 99 9.04 13.76 -7.15
CA GLN A 99 8.17 14.03 -8.29
C GLN A 99 7.79 12.74 -9.04
N ASP A 100 8.76 11.87 -9.29
CA ASP A 100 8.55 10.60 -9.99
C ASP A 100 7.70 9.66 -9.15
N LEU A 101 7.93 9.61 -7.84
CA LEU A 101 7.10 8.83 -6.91
C LEU A 101 5.67 9.37 -6.82
N THR A 102 5.47 10.69 -6.85
CA THR A 102 4.13 11.28 -6.92
C THR A 102 3.41 10.87 -8.22
N VAL A 103 4.12 10.86 -9.35
CA VAL A 103 3.56 10.44 -10.65
C VAL A 103 3.17 8.96 -10.58
N SER A 104 4.06 8.09 -10.11
CA SER A 104 3.82 6.66 -9.92
C SER A 104 2.62 6.39 -8.99
N LEU A 105 2.51 7.12 -7.89
CA LEU A 105 1.37 7.04 -6.97
C LEU A 105 0.05 7.44 -7.65
N LYS A 106 0.07 8.47 -8.49
CA LYS A 106 -1.13 8.88 -9.24
C LYS A 106 -1.52 7.82 -10.28
N GLU A 107 -0.56 7.31 -11.05
CA GLU A 107 -0.80 6.29 -12.07
C GLU A 107 -1.34 4.98 -11.48
N SER A 108 -0.81 4.56 -10.32
CA SER A 108 -1.32 3.40 -9.60
C SER A 108 -2.74 3.62 -9.06
N LEU A 109 -3.07 4.82 -8.57
CA LEU A 109 -4.45 5.18 -8.21
C LEU A 109 -5.40 5.12 -9.42
N ASP A 110 -5.00 5.67 -10.57
CA ASP A 110 -5.82 5.64 -11.79
C ASP A 110 -6.06 4.20 -12.27
N THR A 111 -5.04 3.36 -12.17
CA THR A 111 -5.15 1.91 -12.44
C THR A 111 -6.13 1.25 -11.47
N PHE A 112 -6.05 1.57 -10.17
CA PHE A 112 -6.97 1.06 -9.15
C PHE A 112 -8.43 1.51 -9.41
N ILE A 113 -8.67 2.77 -9.76
CA ILE A 113 -10.01 3.27 -10.09
C ILE A 113 -10.59 2.54 -11.31
N THR A 114 -9.75 2.25 -12.30
CA THR A 114 -10.14 1.47 -13.47
C THR A 114 -10.54 0.04 -13.08
N ALA A 115 -9.74 -0.63 -12.24
CA ALA A 115 -10.04 -1.98 -11.77
C ALA A 115 -11.32 -2.01 -10.89
N ARG A 116 -11.51 -1.01 -10.03
CA ARG A 116 -12.74 -0.82 -9.24
C ARG A 116 -13.98 -0.72 -10.13
N SER A 117 -13.88 -0.04 -11.27
CA SER A 117 -15.00 0.06 -12.22
C SER A 117 -15.39 -1.32 -12.78
N ARG A 118 -14.41 -2.21 -13.02
CA ARG A 118 -14.69 -3.60 -13.42
C ARG A 118 -15.39 -4.38 -12.31
N VAL A 119 -15.00 -4.19 -11.06
CA VAL A 119 -15.69 -4.78 -9.90
C VAL A 119 -17.13 -4.26 -9.79
N ALA A 120 -17.35 -2.97 -10.03
CA ALA A 120 -18.69 -2.39 -9.98
C ALA A 120 -19.63 -2.91 -11.09
N VAL A 121 -19.08 -3.22 -12.27
CA VAL A 121 -19.86 -3.76 -13.39
C VAL A 121 -20.13 -5.26 -13.23
N ASN A 122 -19.15 -6.03 -12.77
CA ASN A 122 -19.23 -7.49 -12.77
C ASN A 122 -19.66 -8.08 -11.42
N GLY A 123 -19.32 -7.40 -10.32
CA GLY A 123 -19.55 -7.86 -8.96
C GLY A 123 -20.94 -7.49 -8.42
N PRO A 124 -21.38 -8.16 -7.34
CA PRO A 124 -22.60 -7.79 -6.64
C PRO A 124 -22.44 -6.47 -5.87
N ASP A 125 -23.57 -5.84 -5.54
CA ASP A 125 -23.66 -4.52 -4.89
C ASP A 125 -22.76 -4.37 -3.66
N PHE A 126 -22.66 -5.40 -2.83
CA PHE A 126 -21.85 -5.33 -1.61
C PHE A 126 -20.35 -5.30 -1.91
N ALA A 127 -19.87 -6.10 -2.89
CA ALA A 127 -18.47 -6.05 -3.32
C ALA A 127 -18.14 -4.71 -3.99
N SER A 128 -19.08 -4.17 -4.78
CA SER A 128 -18.97 -2.83 -5.38
C SER A 128 -18.89 -1.72 -4.31
N LYS A 129 -19.73 -1.79 -3.26
CA LYS A 129 -19.70 -0.86 -2.12
C LYS A 129 -18.37 -0.93 -1.36
N SER A 130 -17.87 -2.13 -1.08
CA SER A 130 -16.59 -2.32 -0.38
C SER A 130 -15.41 -1.81 -1.21
N ALA A 131 -15.36 -2.10 -2.52
CA ALA A 131 -14.38 -1.52 -3.44
C ALA A 131 -14.49 0.02 -3.51
N GLY A 132 -15.71 0.56 -3.43
CA GLY A 132 -15.96 1.99 -3.38
C GLY A 132 -15.41 2.67 -2.12
N LYS A 133 -15.57 2.04 -0.96
CA LYS A 133 -14.97 2.53 0.30
C LYS A 133 -13.44 2.59 0.20
N MET A 134 -12.82 1.54 -0.33
CA MET A 134 -11.37 1.52 -0.55
C MET A 134 -10.93 2.68 -1.45
N ALA A 135 -11.61 2.91 -2.59
CA ALA A 135 -11.28 4.01 -3.49
C ALA A 135 -11.31 5.39 -2.82
N THR A 136 -12.26 5.63 -1.91
CA THR A 136 -12.31 6.87 -1.14
C THR A 136 -11.10 7.00 -0.23
N LEU A 137 -10.74 5.93 0.49
CA LEU A 137 -9.60 5.93 1.42
C LEU A 137 -8.26 6.07 0.69
N LEU A 138 -8.07 5.43 -0.46
CA LEU A 138 -6.83 5.57 -1.22
C LEU A 138 -6.65 6.99 -1.79
N ARG A 139 -7.74 7.66 -2.18
CA ARG A 139 -7.67 9.09 -2.53
C ARG A 139 -7.27 9.95 -1.34
N GLU A 140 -7.77 9.61 -0.15
CA GLU A 140 -7.40 10.28 1.10
C GLU A 140 -5.89 10.15 1.36
N VAL A 141 -5.31 8.96 1.17
CA VAL A 141 -3.85 8.75 1.23
C VAL A 141 -3.12 9.64 0.22
N VAL A 142 -3.54 9.66 -1.05
CA VAL A 142 -2.88 10.50 -2.07
C VAL A 142 -2.96 11.99 -1.71
N SER A 143 -4.08 12.47 -1.18
CA SER A 143 -4.18 13.86 -0.74
C SER A 143 -3.27 14.15 0.45
N SER A 144 -3.18 13.24 1.43
CA SER A 144 -2.34 13.41 2.61
C SER A 144 -0.86 13.38 2.26
N LEU A 145 -0.42 12.46 1.41
CA LEU A 145 0.98 12.39 0.94
C LEU A 145 1.36 13.61 0.10
N LYS A 146 0.47 14.12 -0.75
CA LYS A 146 0.71 15.36 -1.50
C LYS A 146 0.85 16.57 -0.57
N ALA A 147 -0.04 16.69 0.41
CA ALA A 147 0.04 17.77 1.40
C ALA A 147 1.35 17.70 2.19
N TRP A 148 1.75 16.49 2.63
CA TRP A 148 3.04 16.30 3.31
C TRP A 148 4.22 16.72 2.41
N ARG A 149 4.26 16.27 1.16
CA ARG A 149 5.29 16.71 0.21
C ARG A 149 5.35 18.23 0.07
N ASP A 150 4.19 18.89 -0.09
CA ASP A 150 4.13 20.34 -0.26
C ASP A 150 4.62 21.08 1.00
N ASP A 151 4.31 20.54 2.19
CA ASP A 151 4.77 21.05 3.49
C ASP A 151 6.29 20.85 3.68
N LEU A 152 6.84 19.70 3.25
CA LEU A 152 8.28 19.40 3.30
C LEU A 152 9.07 20.39 2.41
N LEU A 153 8.57 20.67 1.21
CA LEU A 153 9.15 21.68 0.32
C LEU A 153 9.03 23.11 0.88
N SER A 154 8.18 23.32 1.88
CA SER A 154 7.97 24.59 2.58
C SER A 154 8.68 24.67 3.95
N GLU A 155 9.50 23.69 4.33
CA GLU A 155 10.22 23.60 5.62
C GLU A 155 9.29 23.63 6.86
N ALA A 156 8.06 23.11 6.75
CA ALA A 156 7.12 23.03 7.87
C ALA A 156 7.33 21.78 8.75
N ASP A 157 6.84 21.80 9.99
CA ASP A 157 6.87 20.62 10.89
C ASP A 157 5.98 19.49 10.35
N VAL A 158 6.58 18.31 10.18
CA VAL A 158 6.01 17.13 9.51
C VAL A 158 5.62 16.00 10.46
N SER A 159 5.87 16.15 11.77
CA SER A 159 5.61 15.11 12.79
C SER A 159 4.12 14.68 12.84
N GLU A 160 3.19 15.62 12.73
CA GLU A 160 1.74 15.38 12.81
C GLU A 160 1.19 14.53 11.64
N LYS A 161 1.88 14.53 10.48
CA LYS A 161 1.40 13.86 9.25
C LYS A 161 1.55 12.34 9.31
N SER A 162 2.58 11.85 9.98
CA SER A 162 2.83 10.43 10.17
C SER A 162 1.67 9.74 10.92
N ALA A 163 1.16 10.38 11.98
CA ALA A 163 0.04 9.88 12.76
C ALA A 163 -1.27 9.83 11.94
N GLN A 164 -1.54 10.85 11.13
CA GLN A 164 -2.70 10.90 10.25
C GLN A 164 -2.66 9.79 9.20
N LEU A 165 -1.49 9.50 8.62
CA LEU A 165 -1.35 8.41 7.65
C LEU A 165 -1.56 7.04 8.27
N HIS A 166 -1.07 6.80 9.49
CA HIS A 166 -1.32 5.55 10.20
C HIS A 166 -2.82 5.32 10.50
N GLU A 167 -3.57 6.38 10.81
CA GLU A 167 -5.02 6.28 10.97
C GLU A 167 -5.71 5.88 9.65
N ILE A 168 -5.34 6.51 8.54
CA ILE A 168 -5.90 6.20 7.22
C ILE A 168 -5.52 4.76 6.80
N GLN A 169 -4.27 4.34 7.03
CA GLN A 169 -3.82 2.97 6.77
C GLN A 169 -4.66 1.94 7.56
N SER A 170 -4.94 2.21 8.83
CA SER A 170 -5.80 1.35 9.66
C SER A 170 -7.20 1.20 9.04
N ARG A 171 -7.80 2.32 8.61
CA ARG A 171 -9.11 2.32 7.93
C ARG A 171 -9.08 1.54 6.60
N ILE A 172 -7.99 1.64 5.84
CA ILE A 172 -7.78 0.86 4.61
C ILE A 172 -7.74 -0.64 4.92
N GLN A 173 -7.03 -1.06 5.97
CA GLN A 173 -6.96 -2.47 6.36
C GLN A 173 -8.32 -3.05 6.76
N TYR A 174 -9.18 -2.26 7.42
CA TYR A 174 -10.55 -2.68 7.70
C TYR A 174 -11.38 -2.80 6.41
N ALA A 175 -11.32 -1.81 5.52
CA ALA A 175 -12.05 -1.84 4.25
C ALA A 175 -11.59 -2.97 3.33
N TYR A 176 -10.29 -3.27 3.32
CA TYR A 176 -9.71 -4.38 2.58
C TYR A 176 -10.21 -5.73 3.11
N ARG A 177 -10.22 -5.93 4.44
CA ARG A 177 -10.77 -7.15 5.06
C ARG A 177 -12.25 -7.34 4.75
N ASP A 178 -13.04 -6.27 4.79
CA ASP A 178 -14.44 -6.29 4.37
C ASP A 178 -14.57 -6.73 2.91
N PHE A 179 -13.76 -6.15 2.02
CA PHE A 179 -13.76 -6.53 0.59
C PHE A 179 -13.40 -8.00 0.38
N ILE A 180 -12.37 -8.53 1.06
CA ILE A 180 -11.99 -9.95 0.96
C ILE A 180 -13.09 -10.86 1.47
N ARG A 181 -13.72 -10.54 2.61
CA ARG A 181 -14.86 -11.30 3.13
C ARG A 181 -16.00 -11.34 2.11
N ASP A 182 -16.31 -10.18 1.55
CA ASP A 182 -17.38 -10.01 0.58
C ASP A 182 -17.08 -10.83 -0.70
N VAL A 183 -15.90 -10.68 -1.29
CA VAL A 183 -15.48 -11.46 -2.48
C VAL A 183 -15.51 -12.97 -2.20
N ARG A 184 -15.01 -13.41 -1.04
CA ARG A 184 -15.03 -14.82 -0.67
C ARG A 184 -16.45 -15.38 -0.60
N SER A 185 -17.39 -14.63 -0.01
CA SER A 185 -18.80 -15.05 0.04
C SER A 185 -19.42 -15.26 -1.34
N VAL A 186 -19.04 -14.44 -2.33
CA VAL A 186 -19.51 -14.57 -3.72
C VAL A 186 -18.98 -15.85 -4.36
N LEU A 187 -17.72 -16.19 -4.10
CA LEU A 187 -17.07 -17.34 -4.70
C LEU A 187 -17.47 -18.65 -4.03
N GLU A 188 -17.76 -18.64 -2.73
CA GLU A 188 -18.19 -19.81 -1.95
C GLU A 188 -19.68 -20.13 -2.12
N SER A 189 -20.49 -19.17 -2.56
CA SER A 189 -21.91 -19.41 -2.82
C SER A 189 -22.10 -20.39 -4.00
N PRO A 190 -22.86 -21.49 -3.83
CA PRO A 190 -23.23 -22.37 -4.94
C PRO A 190 -24.07 -21.59 -5.97
N PRO A 191 -24.01 -21.97 -7.26
CA PRO A 191 -24.85 -21.31 -8.27
C PRO A 191 -26.33 -21.49 -7.92
N PRO A 192 -27.18 -20.48 -8.18
CA PRO A 192 -28.62 -20.69 -8.23
C PRO A 192 -29.00 -21.68 -9.35
#